data_AF-A0A514C3Q0-F1
#
_entry.id   AF-A0A514C3Q0-F1
#
_cell.length_a   1.000
_cell.length_b   1.000
_cell.length_c   1.000
_cell.angle_alpha   90.00
_cell.angle_beta   90.00
_cell.angle_gamma   90.00
#
_symmetry.space_group_name_H-M   'P 1'
#
loop_
_entity.id
_entity.type
_entity.pdbx_description
1 polymer ?
#
loop_
_entity_poly.entity_id
_entity_poly.type
_entity_poly.pdbx_seq_one_letter_code
_entity_poly.pdbx_strand_id
1 'polypeptide(L)'
;MKLIKSLALAAGVAVAGLAGAASALPPGLLYEKYYYSDATYTTVVGHQLDRCVNGNVGSGTLHGSSSAYVVATAVGECPGGYW
;
A
#
# COMPACT_ATOMS: atom_id res chain seq x y z
N MET A 1 -54.81 41.46 10.83
CA MET A 1 -54.37 41.23 9.44
C MET A 1 -53.03 41.88 9.22
N LYS A 2 -51.96 41.10 8.98
CA LYS A 2 -50.75 41.55 8.26
C LYS A 2 -50.01 40.28 7.82
N LEU A 3 -50.22 39.92 6.56
CA LEU A 3 -49.58 38.83 5.83
C LEU A 3 -48.09 39.13 5.69
N ILE A 4 -47.24 38.34 6.35
CA ILE A 4 -45.79 38.41 6.14
C ILE A 4 -45.47 37.49 4.97
N LYS A 5 -44.94 38.12 3.93
CA LYS A 5 -44.66 37.61 2.60
C LYS A 5 -43.54 36.57 2.63
N SER A 6 -43.82 35.39 2.07
CA SER A 6 -42.83 34.39 1.68
C SER A 6 -41.86 35.01 0.67
N LEU A 7 -40.59 35.16 1.03
CA LEU A 7 -39.54 35.54 0.11
C LEU A 7 -38.53 34.39 0.05
N ALA A 8 -38.61 33.64 -1.04
CA ALA A 8 -37.62 32.65 -1.45
C ALA A 8 -36.33 33.37 -1.90
N LEU A 9 -35.17 32.90 -1.44
CA LEU A 9 -33.83 33.16 -1.97
C LEU A 9 -32.88 32.25 -1.15
N ALA A 10 -31.91 31.50 -1.65
CA ALA A 10 -31.29 31.42 -2.96
C ALA A 10 -30.70 30.01 -3.11
N ALA A 11 -30.59 29.56 -4.35
CA ALA A 11 -29.95 28.30 -4.71
C ALA A 11 -28.52 28.23 -4.14
N GLY A 12 -28.28 27.26 -3.28
CA GLY A 12 -26.93 26.89 -2.85
C GLY A 12 -26.21 26.27 -4.03
N VAL A 13 -25.35 27.05 -4.70
CA VAL A 13 -24.34 26.48 -5.59
C VAL A 13 -23.26 25.94 -4.66
N ALA A 14 -23.43 24.69 -4.23
CA ALA A 14 -22.35 23.92 -3.63
C ALA A 14 -21.36 23.65 -4.76
N VAL A 15 -20.33 24.49 -4.86
CA VAL A 15 -19.15 24.16 -5.65
C VAL A 15 -18.49 23.00 -4.92
N ALA A 16 -18.86 21.78 -5.31
CA ALA A 16 -18.16 20.58 -4.92
C ALA A 16 -16.79 20.65 -5.59
N GLY A 17 -15.86 21.34 -4.94
CA GLY A 17 -14.45 21.20 -5.22
C GLY A 17 -14.05 19.79 -4.82
N LEU A 18 -14.18 18.84 -5.76
CA LEU A 18 -13.37 17.64 -5.73
C LEU A 18 -11.93 18.09 -6.02
N ALA A 19 -11.29 18.67 -5.01
CA ALA A 19 -9.86 18.52 -4.89
C ALA A 19 -9.66 17.02 -4.74
N GLY A 20 -9.26 16.35 -5.82
CA GLY A 20 -8.83 14.96 -5.76
C GLY A 20 -7.74 14.90 -4.70
N ALA A 21 -8.07 14.39 -3.52
CA ALA A 21 -7.06 14.01 -2.56
C ALA A 21 -6.27 12.91 -3.25
N ALA A 22 -5.07 13.25 -3.74
CA ALA A 22 -4.07 12.25 -4.09
C ALA A 22 -3.91 11.39 -2.83
N SER A 23 -4.52 10.21 -2.80
CA SER A 23 -4.44 9.39 -1.60
C SER A 23 -3.06 8.76 -1.60
N ALA A 24 -2.24 9.10 -0.61
CA ALA A 24 -0.96 8.44 -0.45
C ALA A 24 -1.21 6.93 -0.29
N LEU A 25 -0.54 6.10 -1.09
CA LEU A 25 -0.54 4.67 -0.82
C LEU A 25 0.01 4.46 0.59
N PRO A 26 -0.65 3.63 1.42
CA PRO A 26 -0.13 3.34 2.75
C PRO A 26 1.26 2.70 2.64
N PRO A 27 2.18 2.99 3.57
CA PRO A 27 3.49 2.37 3.57
C PRO A 27 3.37 0.86 3.68
N GLY A 28 4.20 0.14 2.92
CA GLY A 28 4.24 -1.32 2.91
C GLY A 28 5.56 -1.86 3.45
N LEU A 29 5.53 -2.91 4.26
CA LEU A 29 6.75 -3.52 4.78
C LEU A 29 7.52 -4.26 3.67
N LEU A 30 8.83 -4.06 3.65
CA LEU A 30 9.77 -4.83 2.84
C LEU A 30 10.29 -6.00 3.65
N TYR A 31 10.27 -7.19 3.05
CA TYR A 31 10.81 -8.38 3.67
C TYR A 31 12.03 -8.89 2.93
N GLU A 32 13.02 -9.34 3.71
CA GLU A 32 14.01 -10.29 3.25
C GLU A 32 13.51 -11.70 3.55
N LYS A 33 13.54 -12.57 2.54
CA LYS A 33 12.98 -13.92 2.58
C LYS A 33 14.08 -14.94 2.29
N TYR A 34 14.22 -15.91 3.18
CA TYR A 34 15.06 -17.08 2.99
C TYR A 34 14.18 -18.33 2.84
N TYR A 35 14.41 -19.09 1.78
CA TYR A 35 13.70 -20.34 1.48
C TYR A 35 14.58 -21.53 1.85
N TYR A 36 13.98 -22.53 2.49
CA TYR A 36 14.69 -23.69 3.01
C TYR A 36 14.19 -24.99 2.38
N SER A 37 15.05 -26.01 2.36
CA SER A 37 14.70 -27.33 1.82
C SER A 37 13.56 -28.04 2.56
N ASP A 38 13.45 -27.79 3.87
CA ASP A 38 12.58 -28.53 4.77
C ASP A 38 12.21 -27.68 6.01
N ALA A 39 11.32 -28.23 6.85
CA ALA A 39 10.78 -27.58 8.04
C ALA A 39 11.79 -27.36 9.17
N THR A 40 13.03 -27.86 9.07
CA THR A 40 14.08 -27.63 10.08
C THR A 40 14.83 -26.32 9.86
N TYR A 41 14.63 -25.65 8.72
CA TYR A 41 15.25 -24.38 8.39
C TYR A 41 16.79 -24.39 8.47
N THR A 42 17.41 -25.50 8.08
CA THR A 42 18.88 -25.67 8.16
C THR A 42 19.60 -25.36 6.86
N THR A 43 19.01 -25.74 5.72
CA THR A 43 19.64 -25.57 4.39
C THR A 43 18.85 -24.55 3.57
N VAL A 44 19.49 -23.42 3.26
CA VAL A 44 18.93 -22.37 2.40
C VAL A 44 19.02 -22.82 0.93
N VAL A 45 17.88 -22.83 0.24
CA VAL A 45 17.75 -23.16 -1.19
C VAL A 45 17.39 -21.94 -2.04
N GLY A 46 16.98 -20.84 -1.41
CA GLY A 46 16.73 -19.60 -2.12
C GLY A 46 16.68 -18.36 -1.23
N HIS A 47 16.83 -17.21 -1.86
CA HIS A 47 16.78 -15.90 -1.23
C HIS A 47 16.03 -14.91 -2.10
N GLN A 48 15.20 -14.07 -1.49
CA GLN A 48 14.47 -13.01 -2.17
C GLN A 48 14.39 -11.79 -1.26
N LEU A 49 14.64 -10.61 -1.84
CA LEU A 49 14.50 -9.34 -1.16
C LEU A 49 13.40 -8.52 -1.83
N ASP A 50 12.38 -8.12 -1.08
CA ASP A 50 11.34 -7.23 -1.59
C ASP A 50 11.94 -5.86 -1.95
N ARG A 51 11.31 -5.17 -2.90
CA ARG A 51 11.74 -3.87 -3.41
C ARG A 51 10.59 -2.90 -3.40
N CYS A 52 10.88 -1.62 -3.16
CA CYS A 52 9.91 -0.55 -3.34
C CYS A 52 9.95 -0.08 -4.81
N VAL A 53 8.84 -0.20 -5.52
CA VAL A 53 8.71 0.21 -6.94
C VAL A 53 7.49 1.08 -7.09
N ASN A 54 7.67 2.34 -7.51
CA ASN A 54 6.60 3.33 -7.66
C ASN A 54 5.70 3.42 -6.41
N GLY A 55 6.32 3.40 -5.22
CA GLY A 55 5.61 3.45 -3.95
C GLY A 55 4.83 2.18 -3.56
N ASN A 56 4.99 1.09 -4.31
CA ASN A 56 4.40 -0.21 -4.01
C ASN A 56 5.47 -1.22 -3.60
N VAL A 57 5.12 -2.13 -2.70
CA VAL A 57 5.97 -3.29 -2.40
C VAL A 57 5.88 -4.28 -3.56
N GLY A 58 7.01 -4.52 -4.21
CA GLY A 58 7.17 -5.53 -5.25
C GLY A 58 8.11 -6.64 -4.78
N SER A 59 7.85 -7.87 -5.22
CA SER A 59 8.76 -8.99 -4.95
C SER A 59 10.04 -8.83 -5.75
N GLY A 60 11.19 -9.07 -5.11
CA GLY A 60 12.46 -9.06 -5.83
C GLY A 60 12.73 -10.33 -6.62
N THR A 61 13.94 -10.39 -7.19
CA THR A 61 14.37 -11.57 -7.94
C THR A 61 14.63 -12.66 -6.93
N LEU A 62 14.06 -13.83 -7.17
CA LEU A 62 14.41 -15.02 -6.42
C LEU A 62 15.77 -15.53 -6.92
N HIS A 63 16.74 -15.60 -6.02
CA HIS A 63 18.01 -16.29 -6.25
C HIS A 63 17.88 -17.71 -5.71
N GLY A 64 18.03 -18.72 -6.57
CA GLY A 64 17.86 -20.13 -6.18
C GLY A 64 16.45 -20.65 -6.48
N SER A 65 15.87 -21.38 -5.53
CA SER A 65 14.57 -22.05 -5.67
C SER A 65 13.60 -21.68 -4.56
N SER A 66 12.30 -21.63 -4.88
CA SER A 66 11.24 -21.38 -3.91
C SER A 66 10.87 -22.65 -3.18
N SER A 67 10.41 -22.51 -1.94
CA SER A 67 9.96 -23.61 -1.09
C SER A 67 8.77 -23.18 -0.22
N ALA A 68 8.03 -24.15 0.32
CA ALA A 68 6.99 -23.90 1.31
C ALA A 68 7.56 -23.46 2.67
N TYR A 69 8.85 -23.72 2.92
CA TYR A 69 9.54 -23.36 4.15
C TYR A 69 10.26 -22.03 3.96
N VAL A 70 9.65 -20.94 4.43
CA VAL A 70 10.17 -19.58 4.26
C VAL A 70 10.23 -18.85 5.59
N VAL A 71 11.34 -18.15 5.81
CA VAL A 71 11.48 -17.18 6.90
C VAL A 71 11.53 -15.79 6.27
N ALA A 72 10.64 -14.91 6.71
CA ALA A 72 10.57 -13.53 6.26
C ALA A 72 10.88 -12.58 7.41
N THR A 73 11.87 -11.71 7.23
CA THR A 73 12.28 -10.71 8.21
C THR A 73 12.00 -9.33 7.63
N ALA A 74 11.30 -8.48 8.39
CA ALA A 74 11.08 -7.10 7.99
C ALA A 74 12.41 -6.35 8.02
N VAL A 75 12.80 -5.78 6.88
CA VAL A 75 14.08 -5.07 6.69
C VAL A 75 13.91 -3.58 6.44
N GLY A 76 12.67 -3.13 6.24
CA GLY A 76 12.36 -1.72 6.07
C GLY A 76 10.93 -1.51 5.61
N GLU A 77 10.65 -0.28 5.21
CA GLU A 77 9.33 0.15 4.75
C GLU A 77 9.46 0.83 3.39
N CYS A 78 8.55 0.50 2.48
CA CYS A 78 8.30 1.25 1.27
C CYS A 78 7.34 2.39 1.66
N PRO A 79 7.75 3.66 1.56
CA PRO A 79 7.02 4.81 2.13
C PRO A 79 5.67 5.12 1.46
N GLY A 80 5.25 4.32 0.47
CA GLY A 80 4.08 4.63 -0.35
C GLY A 80 4.43 5.52 -1.53
N GLY A 81 3.49 5.66 -2.46
CA GLY A 81 3.57 6.56 -3.62
C GLY A 81 2.39 7.52 -3.65
N TYR A 82 2.53 8.56 -4.46
CA TYR A 82 1.42 9.45 -4.82
C TYR A 82 0.90 9.01 -6.19
N TRP A 83 -0.42 8.87 -6.34
CA TRP A 83 -1.09 8.64 -7.63
C TRP A 83 -1.86 9.86 -8.09
#